data_AF-A0A916BAJ8-F1
#
_entry.id   AF-A0A916BAJ8-F1
#
_cell.length_a   1.000
_cell.length_b   1.000
_cell.length_c   1.000
_cell.angle_alpha   90.00
_cell.angle_beta   90.00
_cell.angle_gamma   90.00
#
_symmetry.space_group_name_H-M   'P 1'
#
loop_
_entity.id
_entity.type
_entity.pdbx_description
1 polymer ?
#
loop_
_entity_poly.entity_id
_entity_poly.type
_entity_poly.pdbx_seq_one_letter_code
_entity_poly.pdbx_strand_id
1 'polypeptide(L)'
;YEWHIEEMRYQLSMDRSRFMDGHMEGEKKGMEKGREEGRKEGMEKGREEGMEKGMEKGRIETAKVMKQAGEPMEKIMRYTQLTQEEVEAL
;
A
#
# COMPACT_ATOMS: atom_id res chain seq x y z
N TYR A 1 4.72 -31.07 -53.79
CA TYR A 1 4.41 -31.78 -52.54
C TYR A 1 5.30 -31.31 -51.38
N GLU A 2 6.63 -31.28 -51.51
CA GLU A 2 7.54 -30.83 -50.44
C GLU A 2 7.35 -29.36 -50.01
N TRP A 3 7.14 -28.44 -50.96
CA TRP A 3 6.89 -27.02 -50.68
C TRP A 3 5.67 -26.76 -49.77
N HIS A 4 4.58 -27.53 -49.93
CA HIS A 4 3.40 -27.41 -49.07
C HIS A 4 3.65 -27.93 -47.65
N ILE A 5 4.52 -28.94 -47.50
CA ILE A 5 4.88 -29.49 -46.19
C ILE A 5 5.77 -28.49 -45.43
N GLU A 6 6.71 -27.84 -46.12
CA GLU A 6 7.60 -26.83 -45.54
C GLU A 6 6.82 -25.58 -45.10
N GLU A 7 5.86 -25.11 -45.91
CA GLU A 7 5.00 -23.98 -45.59
C GLU A 7 4.13 -24.23 -44.35
N MET A 8 3.52 -25.41 -44.24
CA MET A 8 2.75 -25.78 -43.05
C MET A 8 3.63 -25.87 -41.79
N ARG A 9 4.85 -26.39 -41.91
CA ARG A 9 5.81 -26.43 -40.80
C ARG A 9 6.22 -25.04 -40.36
N TYR A 10 6.46 -24.14 -41.32
CA TYR A 10 6.80 -22.75 -41.04
C TYR A 10 5.66 -22.02 -40.31
N GLN A 11 4.42 -22.14 -40.80
CA GLN A 11 3.24 -21.56 -40.15
C GLN A 11 3.04 -22.10 -38.72
N LEU A 12 3.12 -23.41 -38.52
CA LEU A 12 3.03 -24.03 -37.19
C LEU A 12 4.14 -23.52 -36.24
N SER A 13 5.36 -23.32 -36.75
CA SER A 13 6.44 -22.76 -35.95
C SER A 13 6.20 -21.31 -35.58
N MET A 14 5.68 -20.50 -36.50
CA MET A 14 5.35 -19.10 -36.24
C MET A 14 4.20 -18.98 -35.22
N ASP A 15 3.15 -19.78 -35.36
CA ASP A 15 2.01 -19.75 -34.46
C ASP A 15 2.39 -20.20 -33.05
N ARG A 16 3.26 -21.21 -32.94
CA ARG A 16 3.85 -21.60 -31.66
C ARG A 16 4.68 -20.47 -31.06
N SER A 17 5.51 -19.79 -31.86
CA SER A 17 6.29 -18.63 -31.37
C SER A 17 5.38 -17.53 -30.86
N ARG A 18 4.39 -17.11 -31.66
CA ARG A 18 3.44 -16.06 -31.29
C ARG A 18 2.66 -16.37 -30.01
N PHE A 19 2.24 -17.63 -29.85
CA PHE A 19 1.57 -18.08 -28.64
C PHE A 19 2.49 -17.98 -27.42
N MET A 20 3.75 -18.44 -27.54
CA MET A 20 4.73 -18.35 -26.47
C MET A 20 5.09 -16.90 -26.12
N ASP A 21 5.25 -16.05 -27.14
CA ASP A 21 5.54 -14.63 -26.96
C ASP A 21 4.39 -13.92 -26.23
N GLY A 22 3.14 -14.18 -26.66
CA GLY A 22 1.95 -13.65 -26.00
C GLY A 22 1.80 -14.14 -24.55
N HIS A 23 2.10 -15.41 -24.28
CA HIS A 23 2.09 -15.97 -22.93
C HIS A 23 3.14 -15.30 -22.04
N MET A 24 4.39 -15.23 -22.50
CA MET A 24 5.48 -14.59 -21.77
C MET A 24 5.21 -13.11 -21.51
N GLU A 25 4.67 -12.39 -22.49
CA GLU A 25 4.32 -10.98 -22.33
C GLU A 25 3.17 -10.81 -21.33
N GLY A 26 2.16 -11.69 -21.38
CA GLY A 26 1.06 -11.72 -20.42
C GLY A 26 1.53 -11.98 -18.98
N GLU A 27 2.39 -12.97 -18.78
CA GLU A 27 2.97 -13.27 -17.46
C GLU A 27 3.82 -12.11 -16.94
N LYS A 28 4.68 -11.54 -17.80
CA LYS A 28 5.52 -10.40 -17.44
C LYS A 28 4.67 -9.20 -17.03
N LYS A 29 3.64 -8.85 -17.82
CA LYS A 29 2.69 -7.77 -17.51
C LYS A 29 1.94 -8.04 -16.21
N GLY A 30 1.50 -9.27 -15.99
CA GLY A 30 0.82 -9.68 -14.76
C GLY A 30 1.70 -9.51 -13.52
N MET A 31 2.95 -9.96 -13.58
CA MET A 31 3.92 -9.80 -12.49
C MET A 31 4.25 -8.33 -12.22
N GLU A 32 4.49 -7.55 -13.27
CA GLU A 32 4.80 -6.13 -13.15
C GLU A 32 3.64 -5.35 -12.51
N LYS A 33 2.43 -5.57 -13.01
CA LYS A 33 1.21 -4.95 -12.48
C LYS A 33 0.96 -5.35 -11.03
N GLY A 34 1.05 -6.64 -10.70
CA GLY A 34 0.86 -7.11 -9.32
C GLY A 34 1.89 -6.54 -8.35
N ARG A 35 3.15 -6.38 -8.78
CA ARG A 35 4.20 -5.73 -7.98
C ARG A 35 3.93 -4.25 -7.78
N GLU A 36 3.50 -3.54 -8.82
CA GLU A 36 3.19 -2.11 -8.76
C GLU A 36 1.99 -1.84 -7.83
N GLU A 37 0.90 -2.58 -8.01
CA GLU A 37 -0.31 -2.50 -7.18
C GLU A 37 0.02 -2.80 -5.71
N GLY A 38 0.72 -3.92 -5.45
CA GLY A 38 1.11 -4.29 -4.08
C GLY A 38 2.01 -3.25 -3.40
N ARG A 39 2.93 -2.64 -4.15
CA ARG A 39 3.78 -1.55 -3.61
C ARG A 39 2.96 -0.30 -3.31
N LYS A 40 2.04 0.08 -4.21
CA LYS A 40 1.21 1.26 -4.04
C LYS A 40 0.28 1.12 -2.84
N GLU A 41 -0.43 0.00 -2.75
CA GLU A 41 -1.30 -0.28 -1.60
C GLU A 41 -0.53 -0.33 -0.29
N GLY A 42 0.64 -0.99 -0.27
CA GLY A 42 1.47 -1.05 0.93
C GLY A 42 1.96 0.32 1.39
N MET A 43 2.33 1.19 0.44
CA MET A 43 2.75 2.56 0.75
C MET A 43 1.59 3.43 1.25
N GLU A 44 0.41 3.30 0.65
CA GLU A 44 -0.77 4.05 1.04
C GLU A 44 -1.24 3.66 2.45
N LYS A 45 -1.41 2.36 2.70
CA LYS A 45 -1.77 1.83 4.04
C LYS A 45 -0.73 2.20 5.08
N GLY A 46 0.56 2.03 4.77
CA GLY A 46 1.64 2.39 5.70
C GLY A 46 1.68 3.89 6.02
N ARG A 47 1.38 4.75 5.04
CA ARG A 47 1.31 6.20 5.25
C ARG A 47 0.12 6.59 6.12
N GLU A 48 -1.05 6.03 5.86
CA GLU A 48 -2.27 6.29 6.61
C GLU A 48 -2.12 5.85 8.07
N GLU A 49 -1.71 4.59 8.30
CA GLU A 49 -1.47 4.07 9.66
C GLU A 49 -0.38 4.88 10.39
N GLY A 50 0.70 5.25 9.69
CA GLY A 50 1.77 6.04 10.27
C GLY A 50 1.33 7.44 10.68
N MET A 51 0.48 8.08 9.87
CA MET A 51 -0.07 9.40 10.15
C MET A 51 -1.05 9.36 11.33
N GLU A 52 -1.94 8.37 11.38
CA GLU A 52 -2.88 8.17 12.48
C GLU A 52 -2.15 7.92 13.81
N LYS A 53 -1.22 6.95 13.83
CA LYS A 53 -0.39 6.65 15.01
C LYS A 53 0.44 7.87 15.44
N GLY A 54 0.92 8.67 14.49
CA GLY A 54 1.66 9.90 14.77
C GLY A 54 0.79 10.98 15.40
N MET A 55 -0.41 11.19 14.89
CA MET A 55 -1.37 12.15 15.45
C MET A 55 -1.81 11.77 16.86
N GLU A 56 -2.13 10.49 17.09
CA GLU A 56 -2.50 9.98 18.41
C GLU A 56 -1.37 10.19 19.43
N LYS A 57 -0.13 9.80 19.08
CA LYS A 57 1.04 10.04 19.92
C LYS A 57 1.24 11.53 20.21
N GLY A 58 1.08 12.40 19.21
CA GLY A 58 1.20 13.85 19.40
C GLY A 58 0.15 14.41 20.36
N ARG A 59 -1.10 13.94 20.28
CA ARG A 59 -2.18 14.31 21.23
C ARG A 59 -1.83 13.89 22.66
N ILE A 60 -1.35 12.65 22.83
CA ILE A 60 -0.94 12.09 24.12
C ILE A 60 0.24 12.87 24.71
N GLU A 61 1.29 13.15 23.92
CA GLU A 61 2.46 13.92 24.37
C GLU A 61 2.06 15.35 24.78
N THR A 62 1.22 16.00 23.97
CA THR A 62 0.68 17.33 24.30
C THR A 62 -0.09 17.30 25.61
N ALA A 63 -0.97 16.30 25.81
CA ALA A 63 -1.73 16.16 27.04
C ALA A 63 -0.83 15.94 28.27
N LYS A 64 0.21 15.11 28.15
CA LYS A 64 1.20 14.91 29.22
C LYS A 64 1.89 16.20 29.61
N VAL A 65 2.36 16.98 28.63
CA VAL A 65 3.02 18.27 28.89
C VAL A 65 2.06 19.25 29.56
N MET A 66 0.82 19.35 29.11
CA MET A 66 -0.17 20.25 29.71
C MET A 66 -0.54 19.82 31.14
N LYS A 67 -0.66 18.51 31.40
CA LYS A 67 -0.92 17.96 32.75
C LYS A 67 0.23 18.28 33.70
N GLN A 68 1.48 18.12 33.24
CA GLN A 68 2.67 18.49 34.01
C GLN A 68 2.77 20.01 34.26
N ALA A 69 2.30 20.83 33.33
CA ALA A 69 2.22 22.27 33.49
C ALA A 69 1.09 22.74 34.45
N GLY A 70 0.26 21.81 34.95
CA GLY A 70 -0.85 22.12 35.84
C GLY A 70 -2.04 22.79 35.14
N GLU A 71 -2.16 22.62 33.82
CA GLU A 71 -3.29 23.17 33.07
C GLU A 71 -4.61 22.47 33.46
N PRO A 72 -5.75 23.18 33.43
CA PRO A 72 -7.05 22.60 33.78
C PRO A 72 -7.43 21.45 32.85
N MET A 73 -8.03 20.38 33.41
CA MET A 73 -8.47 19.18 32.68
C MET A 73 -9.32 19.52 31.44
N GLU A 74 -10.30 20.43 31.59
CA GLU A 74 -11.16 20.87 30.48
C GLU A 74 -10.36 21.46 29.31
N LYS A 75 -9.28 22.20 29.61
CA LYS A 75 -8.40 22.80 28.61
C LYS A 75 -7.62 21.71 27.89
N ILE A 76 -7.07 20.74 28.62
CA ILE A 76 -6.33 19.61 28.04
C ILE A 76 -7.23 18.85 27.07
N MET A 77 -8.41 18.42 27.53
CA MET A 77 -9.38 17.71 26.70
C MET A 77 -9.77 18.49 25.44
N ARG A 78 -9.99 19.80 25.56
CA ARG A 78 -10.37 20.65 24.42
C ARG A 78 -9.29 20.73 23.33
N TYR A 79 -8.02 20.79 23.71
CA TYR A 79 -6.91 20.93 22.76
C TYR A 79 -6.41 19.59 22.22
N THR A 80 -6.41 18.54 23.03
CA THR A 80 -5.89 17.23 22.63
C THR A 80 -6.96 16.30 22.10
N GLN A 81 -8.25 16.67 22.25
CA GLN A 81 -9.41 15.87 21.87
C GLN A 81 -9.45 14.49 22.56
N LEU A 82 -8.74 14.37 23.68
CA LEU A 82 -8.78 13.19 24.54
C LEU A 82 -9.95 13.30 25.52
N THR A 83 -10.47 12.15 25.89
CA THR A 83 -11.46 11.99 26.95
C THR A 83 -10.86 12.26 28.33
N GLN A 84 -11.72 12.53 29.30
CA GLN A 84 -11.27 12.72 30.68
C GLN A 84 -10.52 11.49 31.21
N GLU A 85 -11.04 10.29 30.93
CA GLU A 85 -10.44 9.02 31.33
C GLU A 85 -9.03 8.84 30.74
N GLU A 86 -8.87 9.15 29.46
CA GLU A 86 -7.55 9.10 28.80
C GLU A 86 -6.57 10.08 29.46
N VAL A 87 -6.97 11.33 29.70
CA VAL A 87 -6.08 12.34 30.32
C VAL A 87 -5.77 12.00 31.78
N GLU A 88 -6.70 11.41 32.53
CA GLU A 88 -6.48 10.93 33.89
C GLU A 88 -5.47 9.79 33.94
N ALA A 89 -5.52 8.88 32.95
CA ALA A 89 -4.61 7.74 32.82
C ALA A 89 -3.18 8.10 32.36
N LEU A 90 -2.92 9.33 31.87
CA LEU A 90 -1.61 9.80 31.41
C LEU A 90 -0.63 10.18 32.53
#